data_AF-A0A357K3S5-F1
#
_entry.id   AF-A0A357K3S5-F1
#
_cell.length_a   1.000
_cell.length_b   1.000
_cell.length_c   1.000
_cell.angle_alpha   90.00
_cell.angle_beta   90.00
_cell.angle_gamma   90.00
#
_symmetry.space_group_name_H-M   'P 1'
#
loop_
_entity.id
_entity.type
_entity.pdbx_description
1 polymer ?
#
loop_
_entity_poly.entity_id
_entity_poly.type
_entity_poly.pdbx_seq_one_letter_code
_entity_poly.pdbx_strand_id
1 'polypeptide(L)'
;MQNYSFDPDYLRDKYRQERDKRLREDGNDQYQEVSGDFSYFVDDPYISEAIERQALTDSYEIVIIGGGFGGVLAASRLKEAGFSDFKIIEKGGNFGGTWYWN
;
A
#
# COMPACT_ATOMS: atom_id res chain seq x y z
N MET A 1 7.67 26.59 -32.64
CA MET A 1 8.44 25.45 -32.10
C MET A 1 8.83 25.81 -30.67
N GLN A 2 8.61 24.92 -29.70
CA GLN A 2 9.08 25.17 -28.33
C GLN A 2 10.61 25.21 -28.33
N ASN A 3 11.17 26.30 -27.80
CA ASN A 3 12.60 26.53 -27.74
C ASN A 3 13.09 26.12 -26.35
N TYR A 4 13.56 24.88 -26.22
CA TYR A 4 14.09 24.36 -24.96
C TYR A 4 15.57 24.71 -24.81
N SER A 5 16.03 24.91 -23.58
CA SER A 5 17.46 25.10 -23.27
C SER A 5 18.28 23.80 -23.32
N PHE A 6 17.66 22.70 -23.72
CA PHE A 6 18.25 21.36 -23.78
C PHE A 6 17.75 20.62 -25.02
N ASP A 7 18.44 19.54 -25.39
CA ASP A 7 18.02 18.63 -26.46
C ASP A 7 17.07 17.55 -25.92
N PRO A 8 15.75 17.61 -26.23
CA PRO A 8 14.78 16.65 -25.73
C PRO A 8 14.93 15.25 -26.34
N ASP A 9 15.45 15.14 -27.56
CA ASP A 9 15.60 13.86 -28.25
C ASP A 9 16.79 13.09 -27.67
N TYR A 10 17.90 13.79 -27.43
CA TYR A 10 19.05 13.23 -26.71
C TYR A 10 18.66 12.72 -25.31
N LEU A 11 17.90 13.50 -24.52
CA LEU A 11 17.46 13.06 -23.20
C LEU A 11 16.55 11.83 -23.27
N ARG A 12 15.66 11.78 -24.27
CA ARG A 12 14.78 10.64 -24.49
C ARG A 12 15.57 9.38 -24.84
N ASP A 13 16.61 9.50 -25.66
CA ASP A 13 17.53 8.39 -25.97
C ASP A 13 18.30 7.93 -24.74
N LYS A 14 18.80 8.87 -23.93
CA LYS A 14 19.47 8.54 -22.68
C LYS A 14 18.54 7.78 -21.73
N TYR A 15 17.29 8.20 -21.58
CA TYR A 15 16.29 7.49 -20.78
C TYR A 15 15.99 6.09 -21.30
N ARG A 16 15.89 5.90 -22.63
CA ARG A 16 15.72 4.56 -23.24
C ARG A 16 16.89 3.64 -22.88
N GLN A 17 18.13 4.11 -23.08
CA GLN A 17 19.33 3.34 -22.76
C GLN A 17 19.39 2.94 -21.28
N GLU A 18 19.00 3.83 -20.36
CA GLU A 18 19.00 3.51 -18.92
C GLU A 18 17.85 2.59 -18.50
N ARG A 19 16.67 2.69 -19.13
CA ARG A 19 15.55 1.76 -18.97
C ARG A 19 15.96 0.36 -19.42
N ASP A 20 16.52 0.24 -20.61
CA ASP A 20 16.80 -1.06 -21.26
C ASP A 20 17.84 -1.88 -20.49
N LYS A 21 18.74 -1.23 -19.74
CA LYS A 21 19.67 -1.92 -18.79
C LYS A 21 18.97 -2.64 -17.64
N ARG A 22 17.73 -2.27 -17.30
CA ARG A 22 16.99 -2.75 -16.12
C ARG A 22 15.71 -3.51 -16.49
N LEU A 23 15.38 -3.59 -17.77
CA LEU A 23 14.29 -4.45 -18.23
C LEU A 23 14.70 -5.90 -18.02
N ARG A 24 13.83 -6.66 -17.37
CA ARG A 24 14.01 -8.08 -17.16
C ARG A 24 12.78 -8.84 -17.65
N GLU A 25 13.00 -10.01 -18.24
CA GLU A 25 11.93 -10.86 -18.77
C GLU A 25 11.07 -11.47 -17.66
N ASP A 26 11.66 -11.70 -16.48
CA ASP A 26 10.98 -12.25 -15.31
C ASP A 26 10.16 -11.20 -14.52
N GLY A 27 10.15 -9.93 -14.93
CA GLY A 27 9.21 -8.93 -14.42
C GLY A 27 9.14 -8.85 -12.89
N ASN A 28 7.94 -9.04 -12.32
CA ASN A 28 7.75 -9.04 -10.86
C ASN A 28 8.23 -10.33 -10.18
N ASP A 29 8.38 -11.43 -10.92
CA ASP A 29 8.82 -12.73 -10.40
C ASP A 29 10.29 -12.72 -9.98
N GLN A 30 11.01 -11.63 -10.29
CA GLN A 30 12.35 -11.38 -9.76
C GLN A 30 12.37 -11.19 -8.23
N TYR A 31 11.22 -10.87 -7.62
CA TYR A 31 11.09 -10.67 -6.18
C TYR A 31 10.58 -11.94 -5.50
N GLN A 32 11.15 -12.25 -4.34
CA GLN A 32 10.72 -13.38 -3.53
C GLN A 32 9.87 -12.87 -2.37
N GLU A 33 8.78 -13.58 -2.08
CA GLU A 33 7.98 -13.32 -0.90
C GLU A 33 8.81 -13.58 0.36
N VAL A 34 8.69 -12.67 1.32
CA VAL A 34 9.33 -12.78 2.61
C VAL A 34 8.63 -13.89 3.41
N SER A 35 9.19 -15.09 3.37
CA SER A 35 8.64 -16.30 3.97
C SER A 35 9.72 -17.10 4.71
N GLY A 36 9.31 -18.14 5.44
CA GLY A 36 10.23 -18.98 6.22
C GLY A 36 10.97 -18.17 7.28
N ASP A 37 12.29 -18.35 7.34
CA ASP A 37 13.17 -17.68 8.32
C ASP A 37 13.09 -16.14 8.27
N PHE A 38 12.58 -15.56 7.17
CA PHE A 38 12.50 -14.11 7.00
C PHE A 38 11.11 -13.53 7.28
N SER A 39 10.10 -14.35 7.58
CA SER A 39 8.70 -13.89 7.70
C SER A 39 8.53 -12.74 8.71
N TYR A 40 9.42 -12.62 9.70
CA TYR A 40 9.38 -11.54 10.68
C TYR A 40 9.52 -10.13 10.08
N PHE A 41 10.04 -9.98 8.86
CA PHE A 41 10.09 -8.66 8.21
C PHE A 41 8.71 -8.11 7.81
N VAL A 42 7.66 -8.95 7.80
CA VAL A 42 6.28 -8.52 7.55
C VAL A 42 5.41 -8.46 8.80
N ASP A 43 6.00 -8.73 9.96
CA ASP A 43 5.35 -8.58 11.25
C ASP A 43 5.29 -7.10 11.65
N ASP A 44 4.36 -6.78 12.54
CA ASP A 44 4.18 -5.42 13.06
C ASP A 44 5.28 -5.06 14.06
N PRO A 45 6.19 -4.13 13.74
CA PRO A 45 7.31 -3.81 14.61
C PRO A 45 6.92 -2.86 15.76
N TYR A 46 5.71 -2.30 15.75
CA TYR A 46 5.26 -1.29 16.72
C TYR A 46 4.39 -1.87 17.84
N ILE A 47 4.05 -3.15 17.78
CA ILE A 47 3.41 -3.88 18.87
C ILE A 47 4.39 -4.87 19.49
N SER A 48 4.52 -4.85 20.82
CA SER A 48 5.38 -5.80 21.54
C SER A 48 4.69 -7.15 21.77
N GLU A 49 3.36 -7.18 21.68
CA GLU A 49 2.52 -8.35 21.95
C GLU A 49 1.37 -8.39 20.93
N ALA A 50 0.92 -9.60 20.59
CA ALA A 50 -0.21 -9.78 19.71
C ALA A 50 -1.49 -9.24 20.37
N ILE A 51 -2.34 -8.57 19.58
CA ILE A 51 -3.63 -8.07 20.07
C ILE A 51 -4.59 -9.26 20.22
N GLU A 52 -4.73 -9.76 21.45
CA GLU A 52 -5.70 -10.80 21.76
C GLU A 52 -7.12 -10.23 21.86
N ARG A 53 -8.00 -10.69 20.98
CA ARG A 53 -9.44 -10.37 21.01
C ARG A 53 -10.25 -11.52 20.45
N GLN A 54 -11.51 -11.63 20.86
CA GLN A 54 -12.42 -12.60 20.28
C GLN A 54 -12.64 -12.32 18.79
N ALA A 55 -12.75 -13.40 18.00
CA ALA A 55 -13.11 -13.30 16.60
C ALA A 55 -14.50 -12.65 16.46
N LEU A 56 -14.62 -11.72 15.54
CA LEU A 56 -15.91 -11.12 15.18
C LEU A 56 -16.52 -11.94 14.04
N THR A 57 -17.81 -12.25 14.14
CA THR A 57 -18.57 -12.99 13.12
C THR A 57 -19.73 -12.17 12.57
N ASP A 58 -19.61 -10.84 12.67
CA ASP A 58 -20.62 -9.88 12.26
C ASP A 58 -20.67 -9.71 10.74
N SER A 59 -21.83 -9.29 10.24
CA SER A 59 -22.03 -8.84 8.87
C SER A 59 -22.15 -7.32 8.83
N TYR A 60 -21.57 -6.70 7.81
CA TYR A 60 -21.66 -5.26 7.56
C TYR A 60 -22.07 -5.01 6.12
N GLU A 61 -22.85 -3.96 5.85
CA GLU A 61 -23.17 -3.50 4.50
C GLU A 61 -21.90 -3.17 3.71
N ILE A 62 -20.91 -2.54 4.36
CA ILE A 62 -19.66 -2.12 3.72
C ILE A 62 -18.45 -2.50 4.58
N VAL A 63 -17.49 -3.18 3.98
CA VAL A 63 -16.19 -3.48 4.59
C VAL A 63 -15.08 -2.76 3.86
N ILE A 64 -14.27 -2.03 4.61
CA ILE A 64 -13.08 -1.30 4.14
C ILE A 64 -11.85 -2.04 4.64
N ILE A 65 -11.00 -2.49 3.73
CA ILE A 65 -9.72 -3.12 4.05
C ILE A 65 -8.62 -2.05 3.97
N GLY A 66 -7.97 -1.80 5.11
CA GLY A 66 -6.93 -0.80 5.29
C GLY A 66 -7.38 0.40 6.13
N GLY A 67 -6.71 0.62 7.25
CA GLY A 67 -6.85 1.75 8.18
C GLY A 67 -5.89 2.91 7.89
N GLY A 68 -5.39 3.02 6.66
CA GLY A 68 -4.65 4.20 6.19
C GLY A 68 -5.57 5.37 5.83
N PHE A 69 -5.00 6.50 5.41
CA PHE A 69 -5.79 7.68 5.02
C PHE A 69 -6.84 7.39 3.96
N GLY A 70 -6.56 6.52 2.98
CA GLY A 70 -7.54 6.13 1.96
C GLY A 70 -8.78 5.47 2.56
N GLY A 71 -8.61 4.50 3.46
CA GLY A 71 -9.72 3.81 4.10
C GLY A 71 -10.47 4.68 5.11
N VAL A 72 -9.76 5.49 5.90
CA VAL A 72 -10.38 6.43 6.83
C VAL A 72 -11.15 7.52 6.09
N LEU A 73 -10.63 8.04 4.98
CA LEU A 73 -11.35 9.01 4.16
C LEU A 73 -12.57 8.38 3.50
N ALA A 74 -12.47 7.15 2.98
CA ALA A 74 -13.61 6.42 2.44
C ALA A 74 -14.71 6.26 3.51
N ALA A 75 -14.36 5.83 4.72
CA ALA A 75 -15.28 5.74 5.85
C ALA A 75 -15.93 7.09 6.21
N SER A 76 -15.15 8.18 6.20
CA SER A 76 -15.68 9.54 6.42
C SER A 76 -16.70 9.92 5.35
N ARG A 77 -16.43 9.63 4.08
CA ARG A 77 -17.35 9.92 2.96
C ARG A 77 -18.61 9.08 3.01
N LEU A 78 -18.51 7.81 3.39
CA LEU A 78 -19.68 6.96 3.63
C LEU A 78 -20.56 7.53 4.73
N LYS A 79 -19.93 7.95 5.84
CA LYS A 79 -20.64 8.59 6.96
C LYS A 79 -21.33 9.88 6.54
N GLU A 80 -20.66 10.76 5.79
CA GLU A 80 -21.25 11.99 5.22
C GLU A 80 -22.41 11.70 4.26
N ALA A 81 -22.35 10.60 3.52
CA ALA A 81 -23.39 10.15 2.60
C ALA A 81 -24.57 9.44 3.31
N GLY A 82 -24.54 9.30 4.64
CA GLY A 82 -25.61 8.72 5.44
C GLY A 82 -25.50 7.22 5.68
N PHE A 83 -24.42 6.56 5.23
CA PHE A 83 -24.15 5.18 5.59
C PHE A 83 -23.57 5.09 7.00
N SER A 84 -24.08 4.17 7.80
CA SER A 84 -23.62 3.94 9.18
C SER A 84 -23.18 2.50 9.45
N ASP A 85 -23.56 1.55 8.59
CA ASP A 85 -23.21 0.13 8.74
C ASP A 85 -21.94 -0.22 7.96
N PHE A 86 -20.80 0.20 8.48
CA PHE A 86 -19.52 -0.12 7.86
C PHE A 86 -18.43 -0.44 8.88
N LYS A 87 -17.42 -1.20 8.43
CA LYS A 87 -16.28 -1.62 9.24
C LYS A 87 -14.96 -1.39 8.51
N ILE A 88 -13.98 -0.84 9.21
CA ILE A 88 -12.58 -0.80 8.76
C ILE A 88 -11.82 -1.97 9.41
N ILE A 89 -11.06 -2.71 8.61
CA ILE A 89 -10.18 -3.79 9.06
C ILE A 89 -8.74 -3.43 8.66
N GLU A 90 -7.84 -3.37 9.63
CA GLU A 90 -6.42 -3.05 9.46
C GLU A 90 -5.56 -4.21 10.00
N LYS A 91 -4.46 -4.52 9.30
CA LYS A 91 -3.49 -5.55 9.73
C LYS A 91 -2.61 -5.01 10.86
N GLY A 92 -2.19 -3.75 10.76
CA GLY A 92 -1.38 -3.07 11.76
C GLY A 92 -2.14 -2.87 13.07
N GLY A 93 -1.40 -2.72 14.15
CA GLY A 93 -1.95 -2.52 15.49
C GLY A 93 -2.70 -1.20 15.66
N ASN A 94 -2.59 -0.25 14.72
CA ASN A 94 -3.31 1.02 14.74
C ASN A 94 -3.55 1.59 13.34
N PHE A 95 -4.30 2.70 13.26
CA PHE A 95 -4.51 3.46 12.03
C PHE A 95 -3.23 4.16 11.56
N GLY A 96 -3.14 4.40 10.25
CA GLY A 96 -2.08 5.19 9.62
C GLY A 96 -1.64 4.63 8.27
N GLY A 97 -1.79 3.32 8.04
CA GLY A 97 -1.37 2.69 6.79
C GLY A 97 0.14 2.89 6.58
N THR A 98 0.55 3.44 5.44
CA THR A 98 1.98 3.74 5.18
C THR A 98 2.68 4.48 6.33
N TRP A 99 1.98 5.43 6.98
CA TRP A 99 2.49 6.25 8.09
C TRP A 99 2.52 5.52 9.44
N TYR A 100 1.83 4.39 9.54
CA TYR A 100 1.95 3.51 10.68
C TYR A 100 3.17 2.60 10.50
N TRP A 101 3.35 2.05 9.30
CA TRP A 101 4.36 1.04 9.00
C TRP A 101 5.79 1.56 8.76
N ASN A 102 5.98 2.87 8.49
CA ASN A 102 7.26 3.49 8.11
C ASN A 102 7.45 4.83 8.81
#